data_AF-A0A524PA94-F1
#
_entry.id   AF-A0A524PA94-F1
#
_cell.length_a   1.000
_cell.length_b   1.000
_cell.length_c   1.000
_cell.angle_alpha   90.00
_cell.angle_beta   90.00
_cell.angle_gamma   90.00
#
_symmetry.space_group_name_H-M   'P 1'
#
loop_
_entity.id
_entity.type
_entity.pdbx_description
1 polymer ?
#
loop_
_entity_poly.entity_id
_entity_poly.type
_entity_poly.pdbx_seq_one_letter_code
_entity_poly.pdbx_strand_id
1 'polypeptide(L)'
;MDIHSSVDVFFSNPLDPAASSLRGGPDVELASAIDAAQYSVDMAIYKLDLWSLRDALIEAYQRGVRVRVVVESANAGEAEIEALVARGIKVREDQREALMHHKFTVIDGFEVWTGSMNYSVNGAYRHDNNLLRVRSAEVGADYTREFEEMFVEDRFGGLSRADTPFPETQVDGYPVEVYFSPDDGVQAHLVDLLQESQTSIEMLAFSLTSDLLGEALLEAARDGVNVRIVVERDQAGNTGSEVERLLQAGIPLRLDTNPNSMHHKVIVIDGSTVVTGSYNFSRSAEDFNDENVIIVHNPELAAEYLVEFNRIFDQSETEPAGRE
;
A
#
# COMPACT_ATOMS: atom_id res chain seq x y z
N MET A 1 -14.94 -12.35 25.27
CA MET A 1 -14.27 -11.06 25.03
C MET A 1 -13.41 -11.33 23.83
N ASP A 2 -13.95 -11.06 22.65
CA ASP A 2 -13.13 -11.11 21.44
C ASP A 2 -12.18 -9.93 21.54
N ILE A 3 -10.91 -10.23 21.78
CA ILE A 3 -9.85 -9.24 21.67
C ILE A 3 -9.70 -9.07 20.16
N HIS A 4 -10.38 -8.08 19.61
CA HIS A 4 -10.14 -7.69 18.23
C HIS A 4 -8.68 -7.24 18.13
N SER A 5 -7.93 -7.81 17.18
CA SER A 5 -6.57 -7.38 16.88
C SER A 5 -6.57 -5.88 16.55
N SER A 6 -5.57 -5.12 17.01
CA SER A 6 -5.41 -3.72 16.59
C SER A 6 -4.78 -3.62 15.20
N VAL A 7 -4.27 -4.73 14.65
CA VAL A 7 -3.72 -4.81 13.28
C VAL A 7 -4.28 -6.04 12.57
N ASP A 8 -4.92 -5.84 11.41
CA ASP A 8 -5.48 -6.91 10.59
C ASP A 8 -5.11 -6.69 9.12
N VAL A 9 -4.88 -7.76 8.36
CA VAL A 9 -4.63 -7.70 6.92
C VAL A 9 -5.70 -8.43 6.12
N PHE A 10 -6.07 -7.86 4.99
CA PHE A 10 -7.02 -8.40 4.03
C PHE A 10 -6.35 -8.46 2.66
N PHE A 11 -6.22 -9.67 2.09
CA PHE A 11 -5.69 -9.87 0.76
C PHE A 11 -6.83 -9.98 -0.26
N SER A 12 -6.70 -9.34 -1.41
CA SER A 12 -7.56 -9.67 -2.55
C SER A 12 -7.19 -11.06 -3.07
N ASN A 13 -8.19 -11.85 -3.47
CA ASN A 13 -7.96 -13.18 -4.02
C ASN A 13 -8.60 -13.28 -5.41
N PRO A 14 -7.86 -12.94 -6.48
CA PRO A 14 -8.39 -13.02 -7.84
C PRO A 14 -8.67 -14.44 -8.33
N LEU A 15 -8.19 -15.46 -7.59
CA LEU A 15 -8.44 -16.88 -7.87
C LEU A 15 -9.70 -17.40 -7.16
N ASP A 16 -10.29 -16.62 -6.24
CA ASP A 16 -11.55 -17.01 -5.61
C ASP A 16 -12.68 -17.01 -6.65
N PRO A 17 -13.46 -18.12 -6.79
CA PRO A 17 -14.60 -18.16 -7.69
C PRO A 17 -15.60 -17.00 -7.50
N ALA A 18 -15.74 -16.49 -6.27
CA ALA A 18 -16.62 -15.38 -5.92
C ALA A 18 -16.14 -14.03 -6.49
N ALA A 19 -14.83 -13.86 -6.73
CA ALA A 19 -14.26 -12.63 -7.26
C ALA A 19 -14.81 -12.28 -8.65
N SER A 20 -15.10 -13.29 -9.48
CA SER A 20 -15.74 -13.12 -10.80
C SER A 20 -17.14 -12.48 -10.73
N SER A 21 -17.78 -12.57 -9.57
CA SER A 21 -19.08 -11.97 -9.25
C SER A 21 -18.99 -10.74 -8.35
N LEU A 22 -17.77 -10.19 -8.18
CA LEU A 22 -17.45 -9.05 -7.32
C LEU A 22 -17.88 -9.28 -5.87
N ARG A 23 -17.43 -10.39 -5.29
CA ARG A 23 -17.71 -10.78 -3.90
C ARG A 23 -16.46 -11.32 -3.22
N GLY A 24 -16.41 -11.15 -1.90
CA GLY A 24 -15.29 -11.62 -1.07
C GLY A 24 -14.04 -10.75 -1.17
N GLY A 25 -14.15 -9.53 -1.69
CA GLY A 25 -13.05 -8.58 -1.77
C GLY A 25 -12.82 -7.85 -0.43
N PRO A 26 -11.61 -7.29 -0.21
CA PRO A 26 -11.30 -6.50 0.98
C PRO A 26 -12.20 -5.26 1.17
N ASP A 27 -12.84 -4.80 0.09
CA ASP A 27 -13.74 -3.64 0.10
C ASP A 27 -14.96 -3.84 1.00
N VAL A 28 -15.39 -5.07 1.23
CA VAL A 28 -16.51 -5.38 2.14
C VAL A 28 -16.18 -4.99 3.58
N GLU A 29 -14.96 -5.27 4.02
CA GLU A 29 -14.52 -4.99 5.39
C GLU A 29 -14.30 -3.49 5.60
N LEU A 30 -13.71 -2.80 4.62
CA LEU A 30 -13.57 -1.34 4.65
C LEU A 30 -14.94 -0.64 4.58
N ALA A 31 -15.86 -1.09 3.73
CA ALA A 31 -17.22 -0.55 3.68
C ALA A 31 -17.92 -0.71 5.03
N SER A 32 -17.81 -1.88 5.67
CA SER A 32 -18.36 -2.12 7.00
C SER A 32 -17.75 -1.20 8.07
N ALA A 33 -16.46 -0.88 7.96
CA ALA A 33 -15.81 0.07 8.87
C ALA A 33 -16.31 1.51 8.66
N ILE A 34 -16.46 1.94 7.41
CA ILE A 34 -17.05 3.24 7.06
C ILE A 34 -18.51 3.32 7.55
N ASP A 35 -19.26 2.22 7.48
CA ASP A 35 -20.62 2.15 8.03
C ASP A 35 -20.67 2.26 9.56
N ALA A 36 -19.62 1.81 10.24
CA ALA A 36 -19.48 1.93 11.69
C ALA A 36 -18.97 3.31 12.14
N ALA A 37 -18.46 4.15 11.23
CA ALA A 37 -17.90 5.47 11.56
C ALA A 37 -18.92 6.37 12.30
N GLN A 38 -18.45 7.06 13.34
CA GLN A 38 -19.30 7.90 14.20
C GLN A 38 -19.09 9.39 13.99
N TYR A 39 -17.88 9.81 13.62
CA TYR A 39 -17.46 11.22 13.61
C TYR A 39 -16.90 11.66 12.25
N SER A 40 -15.98 10.90 11.67
CA SER A 40 -15.33 11.28 10.41
C SER A 40 -14.81 10.12 9.59
N VAL A 41 -14.78 10.32 8.27
CA VAL A 41 -14.10 9.47 7.29
C VAL A 41 -13.33 10.39 6.34
N ASP A 42 -12.01 10.28 6.38
CA ASP A 42 -11.09 11.03 5.53
C ASP A 42 -10.36 10.04 4.62
N MET A 43 -10.53 10.15 3.30
CA MET A 43 -10.02 9.18 2.33
C MET A 43 -9.08 9.84 1.32
N ALA A 44 -7.82 9.41 1.26
CA ALA A 44 -6.89 9.79 0.20
C ALA A 44 -6.66 8.58 -0.71
N ILE A 45 -7.14 8.65 -1.95
CA ILE A 45 -7.15 7.51 -2.84
C ILE A 45 -6.81 7.88 -4.28
N TYR A 46 -5.83 7.18 -4.85
CA TYR A 46 -5.48 7.34 -6.26
C TYR A 46 -6.66 7.06 -7.19
N LYS A 47 -7.44 5.99 -6.96
CA LYS A 47 -8.58 5.62 -7.81
C LYS A 47 -9.72 4.99 -7.01
N LEU A 48 -10.97 5.40 -7.31
CA LEU A 48 -12.20 4.90 -6.69
C LEU A 48 -13.27 4.58 -7.76
N ASP A 49 -13.48 3.30 -8.06
CA ASP A 49 -14.60 2.83 -8.90
C ASP A 49 -15.47 1.74 -8.21
N LEU A 50 -15.22 1.49 -6.91
CA LEU A 50 -16.01 0.57 -6.10
C LEU A 50 -17.30 1.20 -5.58
N TRP A 51 -18.43 0.64 -6.00
CA TRP A 51 -19.76 1.06 -5.55
C TRP A 51 -19.98 0.84 -4.07
N SER A 52 -19.43 -0.25 -3.51
CA SER A 52 -19.49 -0.57 -2.08
C SER A 52 -18.94 0.58 -1.24
N LEU A 53 -17.80 1.12 -1.63
CA LEU A 53 -17.16 2.24 -0.92
C LEU A 53 -17.82 3.58 -1.22
N ARG A 54 -18.23 3.84 -2.47
CA ARG A 54 -19.04 5.04 -2.80
C ARG A 54 -20.31 5.09 -1.95
N ASP A 55 -21.06 4.00 -1.90
CA ASP A 55 -22.34 3.94 -1.19
C ASP A 55 -22.12 4.08 0.32
N ALA A 56 -21.13 3.39 0.90
CA ALA A 56 -20.78 3.53 2.31
C ALA A 56 -20.39 4.98 2.68
N LEU A 57 -19.61 5.68 1.84
CA LEU A 57 -19.27 7.09 2.06
C LEU A 57 -20.50 8.00 2.01
N ILE A 58 -21.39 7.79 1.03
CA ILE A 58 -22.64 8.56 0.92
C ILE A 58 -23.54 8.31 2.12
N GLU A 59 -23.67 7.05 2.56
CA GLU A 59 -24.49 6.68 3.71
C GLU A 59 -23.90 7.27 5.00
N ALA A 60 -22.59 7.20 5.20
CA ALA A 60 -21.91 7.86 6.32
C ALA A 60 -22.20 9.36 6.36
N TYR A 61 -22.05 10.04 5.22
CA TYR A 61 -22.37 11.46 5.11
C TYR A 61 -23.84 11.77 5.44
N GLN A 62 -24.78 10.94 4.98
CA GLN A 62 -26.20 11.07 5.28
C GLN A 62 -26.53 10.86 6.76
N ARG A 63 -25.76 10.01 7.46
CA ARG A 63 -25.86 9.83 8.92
C ARG A 63 -25.31 11.03 9.70
N GLY A 64 -24.65 11.98 9.04
CA GLY A 64 -24.05 13.17 9.66
C GLY A 64 -22.58 13.04 10.00
N VAL A 65 -21.92 11.95 9.57
CA VAL A 65 -20.47 11.77 9.67
C VAL A 65 -19.79 12.76 8.72
N ARG A 66 -18.69 13.38 9.15
CA ARG A 66 -17.90 14.25 8.27
C ARG A 66 -17.15 13.39 7.27
N VAL A 67 -17.43 13.55 5.97
CA VAL A 67 -16.73 12.82 4.91
C VAL A 67 -15.92 13.79 4.04
N ARG A 68 -14.63 13.49 3.85
CA ARG A 68 -13.71 14.25 2.99
C ARG A 68 -12.91 13.28 2.13
N VAL A 69 -12.64 13.68 0.89
CA VAL A 69 -11.86 12.86 -0.05
C VAL A 69 -10.76 13.69 -0.70
N VAL A 70 -9.58 13.12 -0.83
CA VAL A 70 -8.51 13.58 -1.73
C VAL A 70 -8.37 12.52 -2.83
N VAL A 71 -8.33 12.93 -4.10
CA VAL A 71 -8.25 12.04 -5.25
C VAL A 71 -7.21 12.54 -6.26
N GLU A 72 -6.58 11.61 -6.97
CA GLU A 72 -5.72 11.94 -8.12
C GLU A 72 -6.56 12.62 -9.22
N SER A 73 -6.10 13.75 -9.76
CA SER A 73 -6.86 14.53 -10.74
C SER A 73 -7.21 13.74 -11.99
N ALA A 74 -6.31 12.86 -12.44
CA ALA A 74 -6.59 11.99 -13.59
C ALA A 74 -7.79 11.06 -13.38
N ASN A 75 -8.16 10.78 -12.12
CA ASN A 75 -9.28 9.92 -11.74
C ASN A 75 -10.46 10.70 -11.12
N ALA A 76 -10.38 12.02 -11.01
CA ALA A 76 -11.43 12.85 -10.39
C ALA A 76 -12.76 12.86 -11.16
N GLY A 77 -12.72 12.58 -12.46
CA GLY A 77 -13.90 12.48 -13.34
C GLY A 77 -14.60 11.12 -13.32
N GLU A 78 -14.20 10.19 -12.44
CA GLU A 78 -14.88 8.90 -12.30
C GLU A 78 -16.28 9.07 -11.71
N ALA A 79 -17.24 8.24 -12.16
CA ALA A 79 -18.66 8.39 -11.83
C ALA A 79 -18.92 8.33 -10.31
N GLU A 80 -18.12 7.55 -9.59
CA GLU A 80 -18.16 7.39 -8.15
C GLU A 80 -17.76 8.70 -7.46
N ILE A 81 -16.70 9.37 -7.91
CA ILE A 81 -16.27 10.68 -7.38
C ILE A 81 -17.32 11.75 -7.68
N GLU A 82 -17.83 11.80 -8.93
CA GLU A 82 -18.89 12.74 -9.31
C GLU A 82 -20.15 12.56 -8.44
N ALA A 83 -20.49 11.31 -8.08
CA ALA A 83 -21.61 11.01 -7.20
C ALA A 83 -21.40 11.53 -5.77
N LEU A 84 -20.17 11.49 -5.23
CA LEU A 84 -19.84 12.08 -3.93
C LEU A 84 -20.01 13.61 -3.98
N VAL A 85 -19.45 14.26 -5.00
CA VAL A 85 -19.55 15.71 -5.21
C VAL A 85 -21.00 16.15 -5.35
N ALA A 86 -21.81 15.41 -6.12
CA ALA A 86 -23.24 15.70 -6.32
C ALA A 86 -24.06 15.64 -5.02
N ARG A 87 -23.57 14.95 -3.99
CA ARG A 87 -24.18 14.91 -2.64
C ARG A 87 -23.61 15.94 -1.67
N GLY A 88 -22.65 16.74 -2.11
CA GLY A 88 -22.01 17.79 -1.30
C GLY A 88 -20.86 17.29 -0.43
N ILE A 89 -20.41 16.04 -0.62
CA ILE A 89 -19.15 15.57 -0.02
C ILE A 89 -18.01 16.36 -0.63
N LYS A 90 -17.10 16.84 0.22
CA LYS A 90 -15.98 17.67 -0.23
C LYS A 90 -14.88 16.77 -0.78
N VAL A 91 -14.47 17.06 -2.02
CA VAL A 91 -13.38 16.38 -2.73
C VAL A 91 -12.29 17.39 -3.06
N ARG A 92 -11.04 17.02 -2.86
CA ARG A 92 -9.83 17.74 -3.27
C ARG A 92 -9.09 16.93 -4.33
N GLU A 93 -8.52 17.61 -5.32
CA GLU A 93 -7.76 17.00 -6.41
C GLU A 93 -6.31 17.51 -6.37
N ASP A 94 -5.36 16.63 -6.68
CA ASP A 94 -3.96 17.04 -6.92
C ASP A 94 -3.81 17.63 -8.32
N GLN A 95 -3.38 18.87 -8.43
CA GLN A 95 -3.28 19.60 -9.71
C GLN A 95 -1.90 19.51 -10.37
N ARG A 96 -1.00 18.65 -9.87
CA ARG A 96 0.37 18.51 -10.39
C ARG A 96 0.46 17.43 -11.47
N GLU A 97 1.63 17.31 -12.08
CA GLU A 97 1.95 16.21 -13.01
C GLU A 97 2.42 14.94 -12.27
N ALA A 98 3.02 15.10 -11.08
CA ALA A 98 3.31 13.99 -10.18
C ALA A 98 2.02 13.47 -9.55
N LEU A 99 2.04 12.23 -9.07
CA LEU A 99 0.82 11.56 -8.62
C LEU A 99 0.54 11.78 -7.13
N MET A 100 -0.72 12.05 -6.77
CA MET A 100 -1.22 11.74 -5.43
C MET A 100 -1.53 10.25 -5.40
N HIS A 101 -0.55 9.46 -4.97
CA HIS A 101 -0.59 8.01 -5.10
C HIS A 101 -0.90 7.30 -3.78
N HIS A 102 -1.41 8.01 -2.77
CA HIS A 102 -1.93 7.37 -1.56
C HIS A 102 -3.09 6.40 -1.85
N LYS A 103 -3.24 5.42 -0.95
CA LYS A 103 -4.42 4.56 -0.83
C LYS A 103 -4.73 4.34 0.65
N PHE A 104 -5.22 5.38 1.32
CA PHE A 104 -5.60 5.26 2.73
C PHE A 104 -6.95 5.88 3.07
N THR A 105 -7.54 5.39 4.15
CA THR A 105 -8.73 5.95 4.79
C THR A 105 -8.50 6.04 6.29
N VAL A 106 -8.76 7.20 6.89
CA VAL A 106 -8.78 7.41 8.34
C VAL A 106 -10.22 7.53 8.80
N ILE A 107 -10.62 6.65 9.72
CA ILE A 107 -11.95 6.60 10.32
C ILE A 107 -11.83 7.04 11.78
N ASP A 108 -12.64 8.03 12.14
CA ASP A 108 -12.76 8.60 13.49
C ASP A 108 -11.42 9.05 14.13
N GLY A 109 -10.38 9.23 13.31
CA GLY A 109 -9.06 9.69 13.71
C GLY A 109 -8.15 8.62 14.35
N PHE A 110 -8.58 7.35 14.40
CA PHE A 110 -7.77 6.29 15.04
C PHE A 110 -7.76 4.96 14.27
N GLU A 111 -8.71 4.72 13.35
CA GLU A 111 -8.72 3.51 12.53
C GLU A 111 -8.24 3.85 11.13
N VAL A 112 -7.03 3.42 10.81
CA VAL A 112 -6.38 3.64 9.52
C VAL A 112 -6.50 2.38 8.68
N TRP A 113 -6.89 2.56 7.43
CA TRP A 113 -6.84 1.54 6.40
C TRP A 113 -5.85 1.99 5.34
N THR A 114 -4.83 1.20 5.04
CA THR A 114 -3.84 1.50 4.00
C THR A 114 -3.37 0.23 3.28
N GLY A 115 -2.57 0.34 2.24
CA GLY A 115 -1.95 -0.80 1.56
C GLY A 115 -1.74 -0.51 0.08
N SER A 116 -1.59 -1.58 -0.69
CA SER A 116 -1.31 -1.48 -2.13
C SER A 116 -2.57 -1.29 -2.98
N MET A 117 -3.74 -1.52 -2.39
CA MET A 117 -5.01 -1.63 -3.10
C MET A 117 -5.59 -0.25 -3.47
N ASN A 118 -5.65 0.05 -4.76
CA ASN A 118 -6.59 1.08 -5.26
C ASN A 118 -8.03 0.64 -4.96
N TYR A 119 -8.92 1.58 -4.64
CA TYR A 119 -10.33 1.30 -4.35
C TYR A 119 -11.14 1.09 -5.64
N SER A 120 -10.66 0.17 -6.46
CA SER A 120 -11.25 -0.20 -7.74
C SER A 120 -11.65 -1.68 -7.79
N VAL A 121 -12.58 -2.00 -8.68
CA VAL A 121 -13.00 -3.36 -9.03
C VAL A 121 -11.80 -4.23 -9.40
N ASN A 122 -10.85 -3.67 -10.16
CA ASN A 122 -9.62 -4.38 -10.47
C ASN A 122 -8.78 -4.64 -9.21
N GLY A 123 -8.60 -3.62 -8.37
CA GLY A 123 -7.83 -3.73 -7.12
C GLY A 123 -8.38 -4.79 -6.16
N ALA A 124 -9.69 -4.81 -5.94
CA ALA A 124 -10.33 -5.70 -4.99
C ALA A 124 -10.56 -7.13 -5.50
N TYR A 125 -10.70 -7.33 -6.82
CA TYR A 125 -11.18 -8.62 -7.37
C TYR A 125 -10.31 -9.24 -8.46
N ARG A 126 -9.36 -8.51 -9.04
CA ARG A 126 -8.58 -9.01 -10.20
C ARG A 126 -7.07 -8.96 -9.99
N HIS A 127 -6.59 -8.01 -9.21
CA HIS A 127 -5.17 -7.87 -8.88
C HIS A 127 -4.88 -8.57 -7.56
N ASP A 128 -3.64 -9.02 -7.36
CA ASP A 128 -3.14 -9.36 -6.03
C ASP A 128 -2.76 -8.06 -5.30
N ASN A 129 -3.41 -7.80 -4.16
CA ASN A 129 -3.26 -6.60 -3.33
C ASN A 129 -3.50 -6.91 -1.86
N ASN A 130 -3.02 -6.02 -0.99
CA ASN A 130 -3.37 -6.03 0.42
C ASN A 130 -4.06 -4.73 0.83
N LEU A 131 -4.86 -4.85 1.88
CA LEU A 131 -5.40 -3.76 2.67
C LEU A 131 -5.17 -4.08 4.15
N LEU A 132 -4.40 -3.23 4.82
CA LEU A 132 -4.05 -3.31 6.23
C LEU A 132 -4.95 -2.36 7.02
N ARG A 133 -5.58 -2.86 8.09
CA ARG A 133 -6.25 -2.06 9.11
C ARG A 133 -5.34 -1.92 10.32
N VAL A 134 -5.17 -0.70 10.82
CA VAL A 134 -4.47 -0.40 12.07
C VAL A 134 -5.34 0.50 12.94
N ARG A 135 -5.58 0.09 14.19
CA ARG A 135 -6.31 0.86 15.19
C ARG A 135 -5.34 1.44 16.22
N SER A 136 -4.94 2.68 16.00
CA SER A 136 -4.07 3.44 16.89
C SER A 136 -4.33 4.92 16.74
N ALA A 137 -4.48 5.63 17.85
CA ALA A 137 -4.65 7.09 17.82
C ALA A 137 -3.40 7.81 17.30
N GLU A 138 -2.20 7.24 17.53
CA GLU A 138 -0.94 7.84 17.07
C GLU A 138 -0.76 7.64 15.57
N VAL A 139 -0.93 6.41 15.06
CA VAL A 139 -0.95 6.13 13.61
C VAL A 139 -2.06 6.92 12.91
N GLY A 140 -3.25 7.00 13.53
CA GLY A 140 -4.34 7.82 13.03
C GLY A 140 -4.00 9.31 12.96
N ALA A 141 -3.22 9.84 13.91
CA ALA A 141 -2.74 11.21 13.88
C ALA A 141 -1.74 11.46 12.74
N ASP A 142 -0.87 10.50 12.44
CA ASP A 142 0.09 10.59 11.32
C ASP A 142 -0.64 10.70 9.98
N TYR A 143 -1.53 9.76 9.68
CA TYR A 143 -2.30 9.79 8.43
C TYR A 143 -3.28 10.97 8.37
N THR A 144 -3.80 11.43 9.52
CA THR A 144 -4.60 12.66 9.56
C THR A 144 -3.75 13.87 9.22
N ARG A 145 -2.51 13.95 9.73
CA ARG A 145 -1.60 15.06 9.46
C ARG A 145 -1.33 15.19 7.96
N GLU A 146 -0.99 14.07 7.32
CA GLU A 146 -0.78 13.97 5.87
C GLU A 146 -2.04 14.35 5.08
N PHE A 147 -3.20 13.82 5.48
CA PHE A 147 -4.47 14.17 4.84
C PHE A 147 -4.78 15.67 4.91
N GLU A 148 -4.51 16.33 6.04
CA GLU A 148 -4.77 17.76 6.20
C GLU A 148 -3.83 18.63 5.35
N GLU A 149 -2.58 18.18 5.10
CA GLU A 149 -1.67 18.86 4.15
C GLU A 149 -2.30 18.97 2.77
N MET A 150 -2.74 17.83 2.24
CA MET A 150 -3.38 17.78 0.93
C MET A 150 -4.73 18.51 0.93
N PHE A 151 -5.59 18.20 1.90
CA PHE A 151 -6.98 18.61 1.84
C PHE A 151 -7.21 20.09 2.22
N VAL A 152 -6.60 20.52 3.33
CA VAL A 152 -6.78 21.88 3.89
C VAL A 152 -5.70 22.83 3.40
N GLU A 153 -4.45 22.38 3.39
CA GLU A 153 -3.31 23.25 3.05
C GLU A 153 -2.99 23.27 1.56
N ASP A 154 -3.57 22.36 0.77
CA ASP A 154 -3.37 22.23 -0.67
C ASP A 154 -1.89 22.01 -1.02
N ARG A 155 -1.23 21.17 -0.22
CA ARG A 155 0.18 20.80 -0.37
C ARG A 155 0.31 19.34 -0.75
N PHE A 156 1.15 19.12 -1.75
CA PHE A 156 1.42 17.83 -2.36
C PHE A 156 2.89 17.80 -2.82
N GLY A 157 3.48 16.61 -2.79
CA GLY A 157 4.88 16.28 -3.05
C GLY A 157 5.87 17.28 -2.48
N GLY A 158 6.67 17.94 -3.31
CA GLY A 158 7.71 18.87 -2.84
C GLY A 158 7.22 20.11 -2.06
N LEU A 159 5.91 20.27 -1.86
CA LEU A 159 5.32 21.27 -0.96
C LEU A 159 4.95 20.70 0.41
N SER A 160 4.87 19.38 0.56
CA SER A 160 4.57 18.65 1.79
C SER A 160 5.66 18.90 2.84
N ARG A 161 5.33 18.63 4.10
CA ARG A 161 6.26 18.79 5.24
C ARG A 161 6.50 17.46 5.95
N ALA A 162 7.79 17.21 6.21
CA ALA A 162 8.26 16.22 7.18
C ALA A 162 7.90 16.64 8.62
N ASP A 163 6.62 16.54 8.98
CA ASP A 163 6.09 16.81 10.32
C ASP A 163 5.06 15.78 10.80
N THR A 164 5.23 14.53 10.33
CA THR A 164 4.64 13.33 10.89
C THR A 164 4.84 13.31 12.42
N PRO A 165 3.77 13.32 13.23
CA PRO A 165 3.86 13.54 14.68
C PRO A 165 4.40 12.34 15.48
N PHE A 166 4.10 11.11 15.05
CA PHE A 166 4.47 9.86 15.71
C PHE A 166 5.06 8.83 14.72
N PRO A 167 6.09 9.20 13.94
CA PRO A 167 6.63 8.35 12.87
C PRO A 167 7.14 7.01 13.38
N GLU A 168 7.44 6.89 14.68
CA GLU A 168 7.69 5.64 15.39
C GLU A 168 6.74 5.56 16.61
N THR A 169 5.96 4.48 16.71
CA THR A 169 5.02 4.22 17.80
C THR A 169 4.95 2.71 18.12
N GLN A 170 4.05 2.30 19.02
CA GLN A 170 3.74 0.90 19.29
C GLN A 170 2.24 0.63 19.21
N VAL A 171 1.87 -0.49 18.60
CA VAL A 171 0.50 -1.01 18.55
C VAL A 171 0.51 -2.43 19.12
N ASP A 172 -0.31 -2.68 20.14
CA ASP A 172 -0.34 -3.95 20.89
C ASP A 172 1.04 -4.40 21.43
N GLY A 173 1.95 -3.45 21.66
CA GLY A 173 3.32 -3.71 22.15
C GLY A 173 4.34 -4.03 21.06
N TYR A 174 3.95 -3.98 19.78
CA TYR A 174 4.84 -4.13 18.64
C TYR A 174 5.18 -2.75 18.04
N PRO A 175 6.45 -2.48 17.71
CA PRO A 175 6.84 -1.26 17.00
C PRO A 175 6.11 -1.11 15.66
N VAL A 176 5.69 0.10 15.36
CA VAL A 176 5.08 0.51 14.09
C VAL A 176 5.72 1.82 13.67
N GLU A 177 6.10 1.92 12.40
CA GLU A 177 6.65 3.13 11.81
C GLU A 177 5.81 3.58 10.61
N VAL A 178 5.68 4.89 10.42
CA VAL A 178 4.90 5.50 9.33
C VAL A 178 5.72 6.61 8.70
N TYR A 179 5.84 6.55 7.38
CA TYR A 179 6.59 7.52 6.58
C TYR A 179 5.84 7.89 5.31
N PHE A 180 5.99 9.14 4.89
CA PHE A 180 5.42 9.68 3.66
C PHE A 180 6.49 10.20 2.71
N SER A 181 6.37 9.87 1.43
CA SER A 181 7.21 10.45 0.37
C SER A 181 6.51 11.65 -0.23
N PRO A 182 7.26 12.66 -0.71
CA PRO A 182 8.72 12.66 -0.93
C PRO A 182 9.60 13.17 0.23
N ASP A 183 9.03 13.50 1.38
CA ASP A 183 9.67 14.36 2.36
C ASP A 183 10.22 13.67 3.62
N ASP A 184 9.74 12.47 3.97
CA ASP A 184 10.27 11.71 5.11
C ASP A 184 11.51 10.84 4.76
N GLY A 185 11.95 10.80 3.50
CA GLY A 185 13.13 10.01 3.10
C GLY A 185 12.91 8.49 3.16
N VAL A 186 11.72 8.03 2.76
CA VAL A 186 11.25 6.63 2.83
C VAL A 186 12.30 5.64 2.31
N GLN A 187 12.94 5.93 1.18
CA GLN A 187 13.95 5.03 0.60
C GLN A 187 15.12 4.73 1.55
N ALA A 188 15.54 5.70 2.36
CA ALA A 188 16.63 5.50 3.32
C ALA A 188 16.24 4.50 4.41
N HIS A 189 15.04 4.66 5.00
CA HIS A 189 14.51 3.73 5.99
C HIS A 189 14.38 2.30 5.45
N LEU A 190 13.91 2.15 4.20
CA LEU A 190 13.82 0.84 3.56
C LEU A 190 15.19 0.22 3.27
N VAL A 191 16.20 1.02 2.89
CA VAL A 191 17.58 0.53 2.70
C VAL A 191 18.15 0.05 4.03
N ASP A 192 18.00 0.83 5.10
CA ASP A 192 18.49 0.47 6.43
C ASP A 192 17.87 -0.85 6.91
N LEU A 193 16.55 -1.02 6.77
CA LEU A 193 15.86 -2.27 7.11
C LEU A 193 16.38 -3.48 6.33
N LEU A 194 16.66 -3.33 5.04
CA LEU A 194 17.20 -4.42 4.21
C LEU A 194 18.65 -4.76 4.62
N GLN A 195 19.47 -3.76 4.92
CA GLN A 195 20.85 -3.94 5.36
C GLN A 195 20.96 -4.53 6.77
N GLU A 196 19.98 -4.25 7.64
CA GLU A 196 19.91 -4.81 9.00
C GLU A 196 19.35 -6.24 9.06
N SER A 197 18.78 -6.74 7.96
CA SER A 197 18.23 -8.11 7.90
C SER A 197 19.26 -9.18 8.23
N GLN A 198 18.83 -10.24 8.91
CA GLN A 198 19.73 -11.27 9.44
C GLN A 198 19.50 -12.66 8.83
N THR A 199 18.28 -12.95 8.36
CA THR A 199 17.85 -14.31 8.02
C THR A 199 17.12 -14.40 6.68
N SER A 200 16.13 -13.56 6.41
CA SER A 200 15.38 -13.59 5.16
C SER A 200 14.79 -12.25 4.74
N ILE A 201 14.66 -12.10 3.42
CA ILE A 201 13.89 -11.03 2.78
C ILE A 201 12.97 -11.67 1.75
N GLU A 202 11.67 -11.43 1.89
CA GLU A 202 10.62 -11.83 0.95
C GLU A 202 9.94 -10.58 0.37
N MET A 203 10.12 -10.32 -0.92
CA MET A 203 9.62 -9.10 -1.57
C MET A 203 8.58 -9.40 -2.67
N LEU A 204 7.43 -8.72 -2.61
CA LEU A 204 6.48 -8.61 -3.72
C LEU A 204 6.51 -7.17 -4.24
N ALA A 205 6.97 -6.99 -5.47
CA ALA A 205 7.19 -5.67 -6.06
C ALA A 205 6.37 -5.47 -7.34
N PHE A 206 5.39 -4.56 -7.30
CA PHE A 206 4.75 -4.10 -8.53
C PHE A 206 5.79 -3.47 -9.46
N SER A 207 6.62 -2.56 -8.95
CA SER A 207 7.74 -1.96 -9.69
C SER A 207 8.99 -1.96 -8.83
N LEU A 208 10.13 -2.31 -9.42
CA LEU A 208 11.44 -2.33 -8.78
C LEU A 208 12.49 -1.69 -9.70
N THR A 209 12.67 -0.37 -9.54
CA THR A 209 13.61 0.44 -10.34
C THR A 209 14.53 1.33 -9.48
N SER A 210 14.47 1.17 -8.16
CA SER A 210 15.40 1.84 -7.25
C SER A 210 16.73 1.12 -7.19
N ASP A 211 17.79 1.77 -7.70
CA ASP A 211 19.17 1.27 -7.64
C ASP A 211 19.61 1.00 -6.18
N LEU A 212 19.19 1.85 -5.23
CA LEU A 212 19.58 1.73 -3.83
C LEU A 212 18.94 0.49 -3.17
N LEU A 213 17.64 0.27 -3.42
CA LEU A 213 16.96 -0.95 -2.92
C LEU A 213 17.52 -2.20 -3.61
N GLY A 214 17.81 -2.12 -4.90
CA GLY A 214 18.47 -3.20 -5.63
C GLY A 214 19.85 -3.55 -5.05
N GLU A 215 20.67 -2.54 -4.70
CA GLU A 215 21.98 -2.80 -4.08
C GLU A 215 21.84 -3.36 -2.67
N ALA A 216 20.93 -2.84 -1.85
CA ALA A 216 20.69 -3.36 -0.51
C ALA A 216 20.29 -4.86 -0.52
N LEU A 217 19.45 -5.27 -1.49
CA LEU A 217 19.09 -6.68 -1.70
C LEU A 217 20.30 -7.54 -2.09
N LEU A 218 21.18 -7.03 -2.95
CA LEU A 218 22.41 -7.72 -3.34
C LEU A 218 23.39 -7.84 -2.18
N GLU A 219 23.53 -6.78 -1.37
CA GLU A 219 24.37 -6.77 -0.17
C GLU A 219 23.87 -7.78 0.86
N ALA A 220 22.58 -7.76 1.21
CA ALA A 220 21.98 -8.73 2.12
C ALA A 220 22.20 -10.18 1.64
N ALA A 221 22.00 -10.46 0.35
CA ALA A 221 22.25 -11.78 -0.22
C ALA A 221 23.73 -12.20 -0.15
N ARG A 222 24.68 -11.27 -0.36
CA ARG A 222 26.12 -11.53 -0.21
C ARG A 222 26.48 -11.85 1.24
N ASP A 223 25.79 -11.25 2.20
CA ASP A 223 25.95 -11.47 3.63
C ASP A 223 25.24 -12.75 4.13
N GLY A 224 24.57 -13.47 3.23
CA GLY A 224 23.99 -14.78 3.49
C GLY A 224 22.52 -14.77 3.87
N VAL A 225 21.85 -13.61 3.79
CA VAL A 225 20.39 -13.48 3.95
C VAL A 225 19.69 -14.19 2.79
N ASN A 226 18.65 -14.96 3.10
CA ASN A 226 17.85 -15.62 2.07
C ASN A 226 16.89 -14.63 1.41
N VAL A 227 17.24 -14.13 0.23
CA VAL A 227 16.43 -13.16 -0.52
C VAL A 227 15.57 -13.88 -1.56
N ARG A 228 14.25 -13.64 -1.55
CA ARG A 228 13.29 -14.15 -2.54
C ARG A 228 12.38 -13.03 -3.02
N ILE A 229 12.18 -12.92 -4.33
CA ILE A 229 11.48 -11.79 -4.94
C ILE A 229 10.46 -12.28 -5.96
N VAL A 230 9.28 -11.68 -5.96
CA VAL A 230 8.35 -11.71 -7.10
C VAL A 230 8.15 -10.30 -7.62
N VAL A 231 8.34 -10.11 -8.92
CA VAL A 231 8.10 -8.83 -9.60
C VAL A 231 6.92 -8.95 -10.56
N GLU A 232 6.18 -7.86 -10.75
CA GLU A 232 5.17 -7.81 -11.80
C GLU A 232 5.82 -7.98 -13.17
N ARG A 233 5.44 -9.05 -13.87
CA ARG A 233 5.89 -9.37 -15.24
C ARG A 233 5.85 -8.17 -16.18
N ASP A 234 4.75 -7.42 -16.20
CA ASP A 234 4.56 -6.31 -17.14
C ASP A 234 5.39 -5.08 -16.75
N GLN A 235 5.92 -5.03 -15.53
CA GLN A 235 6.83 -3.98 -15.06
C GLN A 235 8.31 -4.39 -15.15
N ALA A 236 8.61 -5.68 -15.22
CA ALA A 236 9.96 -6.23 -15.20
C ALA A 236 10.86 -5.74 -16.36
N GLY A 237 10.27 -5.42 -17.51
CA GLY A 237 10.98 -4.93 -18.70
C GLY A 237 11.11 -3.41 -18.79
N ASN A 238 10.65 -2.66 -17.79
CA ASN A 238 10.71 -1.21 -17.81
C ASN A 238 12.16 -0.71 -17.72
N THR A 239 12.41 0.49 -18.27
CA THR A 239 13.73 1.11 -18.20
C THR A 239 14.13 1.36 -16.74
N GLY A 240 15.32 0.89 -16.36
CA GLY A 240 15.82 0.99 -15.00
C GLY A 240 15.32 -0.12 -14.06
N SER A 241 14.67 -1.17 -14.58
CA SER A 241 14.30 -2.34 -13.80
C SER A 241 15.52 -3.07 -13.24
N GLU A 242 15.48 -3.42 -11.96
CA GLU A 242 16.55 -4.19 -11.29
C GLU A 242 16.47 -5.70 -11.56
N VAL A 243 15.44 -6.17 -12.28
CA VAL A 243 15.18 -7.61 -12.49
C VAL A 243 16.38 -8.32 -13.12
N GLU A 244 16.92 -7.77 -14.21
CA GLU A 244 18.07 -8.38 -14.89
C GLU A 244 19.30 -8.44 -13.98
N ARG A 245 19.58 -7.34 -13.25
CA ARG A 245 20.73 -7.22 -12.35
C ARG A 245 20.65 -8.24 -11.21
N LEU A 246 19.48 -8.39 -10.60
CA LEU A 246 19.24 -9.33 -9.51
C LEU A 246 19.29 -10.79 -9.98
N LEU A 247 18.72 -11.10 -11.16
CA LEU A 247 18.79 -12.43 -11.76
C LEU A 247 20.24 -12.83 -12.10
N GLN A 248 21.03 -11.92 -12.67
CA GLN A 248 22.44 -12.17 -12.97
C GLN A 248 23.28 -12.42 -11.70
N ALA A 249 22.90 -11.83 -10.57
CA ALA A 249 23.52 -12.09 -9.27
C ALA A 249 23.05 -13.40 -8.61
N GLY A 250 22.11 -14.12 -9.22
CA GLY A 250 21.60 -15.40 -8.72
C GLY A 250 20.55 -15.28 -7.63
N ILE A 251 19.95 -14.10 -7.43
CA ILE A 251 18.83 -13.92 -6.50
C ILE A 251 17.62 -14.75 -7.00
N PRO A 252 16.99 -15.55 -6.13
CA PRO A 252 15.70 -16.21 -6.41
C PRO A 252 14.58 -15.21 -6.72
N LEU A 253 14.52 -14.74 -7.97
CA LEU A 253 13.52 -13.81 -8.48
C LEU A 253 12.60 -14.51 -9.48
N ARG A 254 11.30 -14.29 -9.35
CA ARG A 254 10.26 -14.79 -10.25
C ARG A 254 9.40 -13.64 -10.79
N LEU A 255 8.78 -13.88 -11.93
CA LEU A 255 7.73 -13.00 -12.47
C LEU A 255 6.37 -13.59 -12.14
N ASP A 256 5.45 -12.74 -11.71
CA ASP A 256 4.10 -13.15 -11.40
C ASP A 256 3.38 -13.72 -12.64
N THR A 257 2.27 -14.42 -12.39
CA THR A 257 1.45 -15.06 -13.42
C THR A 257 0.01 -14.57 -13.43
N ASN A 258 -0.32 -13.53 -12.67
CA ASN A 258 -1.67 -12.97 -12.67
C ASN A 258 -1.98 -12.40 -14.06
N PRO A 259 -3.09 -12.78 -14.71
CA PRO A 259 -3.45 -12.24 -16.03
C PRO A 259 -3.85 -10.76 -16.00
N ASN A 260 -4.00 -10.16 -14.82
CA ASN A 260 -4.25 -8.74 -14.63
C ASN A 260 -3.01 -8.05 -14.05
N SER A 261 -2.74 -8.23 -12.74
CA SER A 261 -1.55 -7.65 -12.12
C SER A 261 -1.28 -8.17 -10.70
N MET A 262 -0.01 -8.43 -10.37
CA MET A 262 0.48 -8.51 -8.99
C MET A 262 0.84 -7.10 -8.51
N HIS A 263 -0.06 -6.45 -7.79
CA HIS A 263 0.03 -5.02 -7.46
C HIS A 263 0.52 -4.76 -6.03
N HIS A 264 1.12 -5.76 -5.37
CA HIS A 264 1.73 -5.58 -4.05
C HIS A 264 2.96 -4.68 -4.07
N LYS A 265 3.21 -4.06 -2.91
CA LYS A 265 4.45 -3.39 -2.55
C LYS A 265 4.78 -3.84 -1.13
N VAL A 266 5.27 -5.07 -1.03
CA VAL A 266 5.44 -5.75 0.25
C VAL A 266 6.88 -6.20 0.41
N ILE A 267 7.42 -6.00 1.60
CA ILE A 267 8.67 -6.63 2.04
C ILE A 267 8.38 -7.30 3.38
N VAL A 268 8.68 -8.59 3.51
CA VAL A 268 8.75 -9.26 4.81
C VAL A 268 10.21 -9.52 5.12
N ILE A 269 10.65 -9.12 6.32
CA ILE A 269 12.04 -9.24 6.77
C ILE A 269 12.07 -10.11 8.02
N ASP A 270 12.94 -11.11 8.01
CA ASP A 270 13.22 -12.01 9.14
C ASP A 270 11.99 -12.67 9.75
N GLY A 271 10.92 -12.84 8.97
CA GLY A 271 9.63 -13.36 9.41
C GLY A 271 8.99 -12.58 10.57
N SER A 272 9.37 -11.33 10.78
CA SER A 272 8.93 -10.52 11.93
C SER A 272 8.61 -9.07 11.61
N THR A 273 9.06 -8.55 10.47
CA THR A 273 8.79 -7.17 10.05
C THR A 273 8.11 -7.17 8.70
N VAL A 274 7.04 -6.38 8.57
CA VAL A 274 6.31 -6.19 7.31
C VAL A 274 6.37 -4.73 6.90
N VAL A 275 6.78 -4.48 5.67
CA VAL A 275 6.66 -3.20 4.98
C VAL A 275 5.52 -3.30 3.98
N THR A 276 4.59 -2.35 4.01
CA THR A 276 3.56 -2.21 2.96
C THR A 276 3.14 -0.75 2.82
N GLY A 277 2.29 -0.47 1.83
CA GLY A 277 1.75 0.86 1.57
C GLY A 277 1.49 1.05 0.09
N SER A 278 1.46 2.32 -0.32
CA SER A 278 1.26 2.67 -1.73
C SER A 278 2.56 2.75 -2.53
N TYR A 279 3.68 2.94 -1.82
CA TYR A 279 5.01 3.23 -2.35
C TYR A 279 5.56 2.12 -3.24
N ASN A 280 5.70 2.40 -4.54
CA ASN A 280 6.46 1.55 -5.45
C ASN A 280 7.96 1.61 -5.15
N PHE A 281 8.70 0.51 -5.29
CA PHE A 281 10.17 0.50 -5.08
C PHE A 281 10.93 1.14 -6.25
N SER A 282 10.65 2.41 -6.51
CA SER A 282 11.03 3.16 -7.70
C SER A 282 11.45 4.57 -7.33
N ARG A 283 12.25 5.21 -8.19
CA ARG A 283 12.67 6.61 -7.99
C ARG A 283 11.50 7.59 -7.96
N SER A 284 10.47 7.37 -8.78
CA SER A 284 9.34 8.30 -8.85
C SER A 284 8.50 8.32 -7.57
N ALA A 285 8.42 7.19 -6.87
CA ALA A 285 7.75 7.11 -5.58
C ALA A 285 8.49 7.93 -4.52
N GLU A 286 9.84 7.92 -4.53
CA GLU A 286 10.65 8.71 -3.58
C GLU A 286 10.65 10.20 -3.91
N ASP A 287 10.92 10.57 -5.17
CA ASP A 287 11.30 11.95 -5.49
C ASP A 287 10.11 12.85 -5.85
N PHE A 288 8.96 12.28 -6.24
CA PHE A 288 7.89 13.04 -6.89
C PHE A 288 6.48 12.77 -6.37
N ASN A 289 6.10 11.51 -6.19
CA ASN A 289 4.73 11.14 -5.84
C ASN A 289 4.47 11.28 -4.34
N ASP A 290 3.22 11.57 -3.99
CA ASP A 290 2.73 11.42 -2.61
C ASP A 290 2.42 9.94 -2.36
N GLU A 291 3.19 9.32 -1.47
CA GLU A 291 3.11 7.89 -1.17
C GLU A 291 3.20 7.69 0.34
N ASN A 292 2.67 6.58 0.84
CA ASN A 292 2.83 6.19 2.23
C ASN A 292 3.48 4.81 2.34
N VAL A 293 4.25 4.64 3.41
CA VAL A 293 4.79 3.37 3.88
C VAL A 293 4.43 3.20 5.35
N ILE A 294 4.01 1.99 5.71
CA ILE A 294 3.89 1.54 7.08
C ILE A 294 4.76 0.31 7.27
N ILE A 295 5.56 0.33 8.34
CA ILE A 295 6.41 -0.77 8.77
C ILE A 295 5.86 -1.30 10.10
N VAL A 296 5.60 -2.60 10.18
CA VAL A 296 5.03 -3.23 11.37
C VAL A 296 5.92 -4.39 11.80
N HIS A 297 6.50 -4.27 13.00
CA HIS A 297 7.38 -5.28 13.58
C HIS A 297 6.58 -6.30 14.40
N ASN A 298 5.75 -7.07 13.71
CA ASN A 298 4.85 -8.05 14.29
C ASN A 298 5.01 -9.43 13.58
N PRO A 299 5.49 -10.47 14.29
CA PRO A 299 5.69 -11.79 13.70
C PRO A 299 4.39 -12.52 13.35
N GLU A 300 3.29 -12.26 14.04
CA GLU A 300 1.99 -12.80 13.65
C GLU A 300 1.52 -12.23 12.31
N LEU A 301 1.63 -10.89 12.12
CA LEU A 301 1.32 -10.25 10.85
C LEU A 301 2.27 -10.71 9.73
N ALA A 302 3.57 -10.80 10.02
CA ALA A 302 4.55 -11.29 9.07
C ALA A 302 4.24 -12.71 8.60
N ALA A 303 3.74 -13.59 9.49
CA ALA A 303 3.32 -14.93 9.11
C ALA A 303 2.15 -14.91 8.10
N GLU A 304 1.19 -14.00 8.23
CA GLU A 304 0.08 -13.84 7.27
C GLU A 304 0.58 -13.36 5.90
N TYR A 305 1.46 -12.36 5.87
CA TYR A 305 2.08 -11.91 4.62
C TYR A 305 2.98 -12.98 3.98
N LEU A 306 3.65 -13.82 4.77
CA LEU A 306 4.43 -14.94 4.23
C LEU A 306 3.54 -16.02 3.60
N VAL A 307 2.33 -16.24 4.11
CA VAL A 307 1.36 -17.14 3.45
C VAL A 307 1.02 -16.60 2.06
N GLU A 308 0.73 -15.30 1.96
CA GLU A 308 0.43 -14.66 0.67
C GLU A 308 1.64 -14.65 -0.27
N PHE A 309 2.82 -14.29 0.25
CA PHE A 309 4.07 -14.34 -0.52
C PHE A 309 4.29 -15.72 -1.12
N ASN A 310 4.21 -16.78 -0.30
CA ASN A 310 4.45 -18.13 -0.78
C ASN A 310 3.39 -18.58 -1.79
N ARG A 311 2.11 -18.20 -1.62
CA ARG A 311 1.05 -18.45 -2.62
C ARG A 311 1.43 -17.87 -3.97
N ILE A 312 1.82 -16.59 -4.01
CA ILE A 312 2.20 -15.90 -5.25
C ILE A 312 3.50 -16.48 -5.81
N PHE A 313 4.52 -16.66 -4.97
CA PHE A 313 5.82 -17.19 -5.38
C PHE A 313 5.72 -18.59 -6.00
N ASP A 314 4.92 -19.49 -5.42
CA ASP A 314 4.71 -20.84 -5.92
C ASP A 314 3.96 -20.88 -7.26
N GLN A 315 3.12 -19.89 -7.53
CA GLN A 315 2.39 -19.71 -8.80
C GLN A 315 3.22 -18.97 -9.85
N SER A 316 4.27 -18.27 -9.43
CA SER A 316 5.12 -17.45 -10.28
C SER A 316 6.14 -18.27 -11.05
N GLU A 317 6.53 -17.77 -12.22
CA GLU A 317 7.47 -18.43 -13.11
C GLU A 317 8.88 -17.86 -12.94
N THR A 318 9.89 -18.71 -13.05
CA THR A 318 11.26 -18.23 -13.25
C THR A 318 11.34 -17.59 -14.63
N GLU A 319 11.94 -16.40 -14.74
CA GLU A 319 12.25 -15.77 -16.04
C GLU A 319 12.93 -16.81 -16.96
N PRO A 320 12.44 -17.02 -18.18
CA PRO A 320 13.09 -17.94 -19.10
C PRO A 320 14.48 -17.38 -19.41
N ALA A 321 15.51 -18.15 -19.05
CA ALA A 321 16.89 -17.80 -19.36
C ALA A 321 17.05 -17.52 -20.86
N GLY A 322 17.19 -16.24 -21.23
CA GLY A 322 17.50 -15.79 -22.58
C GLY A 322 16.31 -15.28 -23.40
N ARG A 323 16.18 -13.96 -23.47
CA ARG A 323 15.89 -13.30 -24.74
C ARG A 323 17.23 -12.81 -25.30
N GLU A 324 17.83 -13.63 -26.17
CA GLU A 324 18.95 -13.23 -27.04
C GLU A 324 18.55 -12.08 -27.98
#